data_AF-A0A953KWE3-F1
#
_entry.id   AF-A0A953KWE3-F1
#
_cell.length_a   1.000
_cell.length_b   1.000
_cell.length_c   1.000
_cell.angle_alpha   90.00
_cell.angle_beta   90.00
_cell.angle_gamma   90.00
#
_symmetry.space_group_name_H-M   'P 1'
#
loop_
_entity.id
_entity.type
_entity.pdbx_description
1 polymer ?
#
loop_
_entity_poly.entity_id
_entity_poly.type
_entity_poly.pdbx_seq_one_letter_code
_entity_poly.pdbx_strand_id
1 'polypeptide(L)'
;MQGQLFSTDFLLRGITETEPWRALTETALDAFIAQLQTLYAVYHVDSALNESQTEDELIEPVLAQLGWSDSWLSQVNLSQTGREDVPDFLLFADPATKTRALAEKDDRRALHGIALLEAKRWMRLLDRSEGKVGSNRKSRDFGAPSSQMLRYLSRADVMSDRAIKWGILTNGALWRLYWQDARSRAEDFFEVNVAAALGVTGIPQELDGPQNRHALKLFFLFFHRAAFLSQSWDTQRRSFHAIAQAQARWYEEKVSQNLGQRVFDEVFPALANALIASDVEAVKDPKGRYNREYLEELREAALVLLYRLLFVFYAEDRRLLPVTDSRYASYSLSELRDKAAQALDSGKALSGTAATYWSVLDDLFLIISQGDDQVGMPAYNGGLFERTRAPILARVRVPDVRMARVIDALSRRIEDSTKPRINYRDLSVAHLGSIYERLLEYTLVQETTEEGKTTLLARPASFARKVSGSYYTH
;
A
#
# COMPACT_ATOMS: atom_id res chain seq x y z
N MET A 1 8.08 5.75 -1.58
CA MET A 1 8.35 4.33 -1.35
C MET A 1 7.34 3.53 -2.14
N GLN A 2 7.73 2.39 -2.69
CA GLN A 2 6.84 1.53 -3.46
C GLN A 2 6.98 0.05 -3.06
N GLY A 3 6.01 -0.75 -3.52
CA GLY A 3 5.90 -2.19 -3.29
C GLY A 3 5.03 -2.55 -2.08
N GLN A 4 4.73 -3.83 -1.91
CA GLN A 4 3.81 -4.38 -0.89
C GLN A 4 4.50 -5.36 0.08
N LEU A 5 5.84 -5.45 0.05
CA LEU A 5 6.58 -6.39 0.90
C LEU A 5 6.38 -6.13 2.41
N PHE A 6 6.22 -4.85 2.77
CA PHE A 6 5.86 -4.40 4.11
C PHE A 6 4.70 -3.41 3.99
N SER A 7 3.76 -3.44 4.93
CA SER A 7 2.66 -2.50 4.96
C SER A 7 3.17 -1.08 5.24
N THR A 8 2.53 -0.09 4.62
CA THR A 8 2.83 1.33 4.80
C THR A 8 2.65 1.74 6.26
N ASP A 9 1.62 1.21 6.94
CA ASP A 9 1.37 1.47 8.37
C ASP A 9 2.58 1.06 9.23
N PHE A 10 3.13 -0.13 8.97
CA PHE A 10 4.34 -0.59 9.63
C PHE A 10 5.54 0.27 9.26
N LEU A 11 5.78 0.56 7.98
CA LEU A 11 6.93 1.36 7.54
C LEU A 11 6.92 2.78 8.12
N LEU A 12 5.75 3.38 8.34
CA LEU A 12 5.63 4.74 8.89
C LEU A 12 5.62 4.78 10.41
N ARG A 13 5.02 3.78 11.07
CA ARG A 13 4.77 3.80 12.52
C ARG A 13 5.27 2.57 13.23
N GLY A 14 4.86 1.38 12.80
CA GLY A 14 5.20 0.13 13.50
C GLY A 14 6.71 -0.10 13.61
N ILE A 15 7.49 0.30 12.60
CA ILE A 15 8.94 0.17 12.61
C ILE A 15 9.59 0.98 13.74
N THR A 16 8.97 2.08 14.19
CA THR A 16 9.49 2.93 15.27
C THR A 16 9.54 2.23 16.63
N GLU A 17 8.77 1.15 16.76
CA GLU A 17 8.72 0.32 17.95
C GLU A 17 9.74 -0.82 17.92
N THR A 18 10.41 -1.05 16.78
CA THR A 18 11.38 -2.14 16.63
C THR A 18 12.70 -1.82 17.32
N GLU A 19 13.37 -2.86 17.82
CA GLU A 19 14.67 -2.72 18.47
C GLU A 19 15.72 -2.06 17.55
N PRO A 20 15.87 -2.45 16.26
CA PRO A 20 16.86 -1.80 15.39
C PRO A 20 16.58 -0.32 15.16
N TRP A 21 15.32 0.10 15.12
CA TRP A 21 14.96 1.51 14.99
C TRP A 21 15.37 2.32 16.22
N ARG A 22 15.12 1.80 17.42
CA ARG A 22 15.44 2.45 18.69
C ARG A 22 16.94 2.43 18.99
N ALA A 23 17.62 1.37 18.60
CA ALA A 23 19.06 1.20 18.80
C ALA A 23 19.90 2.11 17.88
N LEU A 24 19.40 2.47 16.70
CA LEU A 24 20.08 3.42 15.82
C LEU A 24 20.00 4.84 16.39
N THR A 25 21.12 5.31 16.96
CA THR A 25 21.24 6.65 17.52
C THR A 25 21.15 7.73 16.44
N GLU A 26 20.65 8.90 16.80
CA GLU A 26 20.54 10.03 15.88
C GLU A 26 21.92 10.44 15.33
N THR A 27 22.97 10.40 16.15
CA THR A 27 24.35 10.69 15.71
C THR A 27 24.85 9.70 14.65
N ALA A 28 24.58 8.40 14.81
CA ALA A 28 24.97 7.40 13.83
C ALA A 28 24.20 7.57 12.51
N LEU A 29 22.90 7.88 12.60
CA LEU A 29 22.08 8.19 11.43
C LEU A 29 22.54 9.47 10.73
N ASP A 30 22.87 10.52 11.47
CA ASP A 30 23.38 11.79 10.92
C ASP A 30 24.70 11.57 10.18
N ALA A 31 25.61 10.80 10.76
CA ALA A 31 26.87 10.43 10.12
C ALA A 31 26.63 9.66 8.80
N PHE A 32 25.73 8.67 8.82
CA PHE A 32 25.36 7.92 7.62
C PHE A 32 24.75 8.83 6.53
N ILE A 33 23.80 9.70 6.90
CA ILE A 33 23.17 10.63 5.97
C ILE A 33 24.20 11.59 5.38
N ALA A 34 25.11 12.14 6.19
CA ALA A 34 26.16 13.06 5.71
C ALA A 34 27.11 12.38 4.70
N GLN A 35 27.44 11.10 4.91
CA GLN A 35 28.24 10.34 3.94
C GLN A 35 27.48 10.12 2.63
N LEU A 36 26.20 9.76 2.70
CA LEU A 36 25.38 9.66 1.49
C LEU A 36 25.24 11.00 0.78
N GLN A 37 25.02 12.11 1.50
CA GLN A 37 24.98 13.44 0.90
C GLN A 37 26.28 13.76 0.15
N THR A 38 27.43 13.42 0.71
CA THR A 38 28.74 13.61 0.07
C THR A 38 28.85 12.79 -1.21
N LEU A 39 28.46 11.50 -1.17
CA LEU A 39 28.50 10.61 -2.34
C LEU A 39 27.55 11.09 -3.46
N TYR A 40 26.36 11.58 -3.11
CA TYR A 40 25.36 12.00 -4.09
C TYR A 40 25.50 13.44 -4.57
N ALA A 41 26.33 14.27 -3.92
CA ALA A 41 26.43 15.72 -4.18
C ALA A 41 26.83 16.08 -5.63
N VAL A 42 27.57 15.21 -6.30
CA VAL A 42 28.08 15.43 -7.67
C VAL A 42 27.09 15.01 -8.76
N TYR A 43 25.98 14.35 -8.39
CA TYR A 43 25.01 13.82 -9.33
C TYR A 43 23.78 14.71 -9.45
N HIS A 44 23.20 14.71 -10.65
CA HIS A 44 21.94 15.35 -11.00
C HIS A 44 21.07 14.33 -11.75
N VAL A 45 19.79 14.65 -11.97
CA VAL A 45 18.89 13.79 -12.75
C VAL A 45 19.45 13.43 -14.14
N ASP A 46 20.18 14.35 -14.76
CA ASP A 46 20.73 14.22 -16.12
C ASP A 46 22.18 13.68 -16.15
N SER A 47 22.75 13.28 -15.00
CA SER A 47 24.11 12.72 -14.95
C SER A 47 24.22 11.46 -15.82
N ALA A 48 25.17 11.44 -16.75
CA ALA A 48 25.34 10.34 -17.70
C ALA A 48 26.39 9.33 -17.22
N LEU A 49 26.03 8.50 -16.24
CA LEU A 49 26.86 7.36 -15.81
C LEU A 49 26.47 6.11 -16.58
N ASN A 50 27.46 5.34 -17.02
CA ASN A 50 27.23 3.97 -17.47
C ASN A 50 27.09 3.00 -16.26
N GLU A 51 26.84 1.72 -16.52
CA GLU A 51 26.60 0.70 -15.47
C GLU A 51 27.81 0.55 -14.53
N SER A 52 29.01 0.29 -15.09
CA SER A 52 30.26 0.17 -14.32
C SER A 52 30.60 1.46 -13.55
N GLN A 53 30.42 2.63 -14.14
CA GLN A 53 30.62 3.90 -13.42
C GLN A 53 29.63 4.06 -12.26
N THR A 54 28.38 3.62 -12.44
CA THR A 54 27.37 3.69 -11.37
C THR A 54 27.74 2.71 -10.25
N GLU A 55 28.22 1.51 -10.59
CA GLU A 55 28.72 0.52 -9.64
C GLU A 55 29.91 1.05 -8.83
N ASP A 56 30.99 1.42 -9.51
CA ASP A 56 32.28 1.79 -8.91
C ASP A 56 32.19 3.10 -8.10
N GLU A 57 31.57 4.14 -8.66
CA GLU A 57 31.58 5.50 -8.09
C GLU A 57 30.42 5.76 -7.12
N LEU A 58 29.43 4.87 -7.05
CA LEU A 58 28.25 5.06 -6.21
C LEU A 58 27.79 3.81 -5.46
N ILE A 59 27.50 2.70 -6.14
CA ILE A 59 26.91 1.52 -5.46
C ILE A 59 27.90 0.91 -4.47
N GLU A 60 29.16 0.71 -4.85
CA GLU A 60 30.19 0.17 -3.96
C GLU A 60 30.44 1.04 -2.71
N PRO A 61 30.64 2.37 -2.83
CA PRO A 61 30.71 3.27 -1.68
C PRO A 61 29.47 3.20 -0.78
N VAL A 62 28.26 3.12 -1.35
CA VAL A 62 27.02 3.01 -0.57
C VAL A 62 26.94 1.66 0.15
N LEU A 63 27.34 0.55 -0.49
CA LEU A 63 27.44 -0.76 0.14
C LEU A 63 28.41 -0.75 1.33
N ALA A 64 29.53 -0.03 1.21
CA ALA A 64 30.46 0.14 2.33
C ALA A 64 29.80 0.86 3.52
N GLN A 65 29.02 1.93 3.28
CA GLN A 65 28.25 2.62 4.33
C GLN A 65 27.15 1.74 4.95
N LEU A 66 26.62 0.78 4.18
CA LEU A 66 25.63 -0.21 4.63
C LEU A 66 26.28 -1.43 5.31
N GLY A 67 27.58 -1.37 5.61
CA GLY A 67 28.30 -2.41 6.34
C GLY A 67 28.60 -3.65 5.50
N TRP A 68 28.59 -3.56 4.17
CA TRP A 68 28.96 -4.67 3.29
C TRP A 68 30.45 -4.71 2.92
N SER A 69 31.26 -3.80 3.46
CA SER A 69 32.71 -3.79 3.24
C SER A 69 33.31 -5.17 3.43
N ASP A 70 34.12 -5.59 2.45
CA ASP A 70 34.79 -6.89 2.39
C ASP A 70 33.87 -8.12 2.42
N SER A 71 32.56 -7.94 2.29
CA SER A 71 31.54 -9.00 2.43
C SER A 71 30.74 -9.22 1.15
N TRP A 72 31.36 -9.00 -0.01
CA TRP A 72 30.76 -9.25 -1.33
C TRP A 72 31.78 -9.78 -2.35
N LEU A 73 31.29 -10.45 -3.41
CA LEU A 73 32.06 -10.85 -4.60
C LEU A 73 31.37 -10.35 -5.88
N SER A 74 32.16 -9.83 -6.81
CA SER A 74 31.67 -9.40 -8.12
C SER A 74 31.41 -10.57 -9.06
N GLN A 75 30.40 -10.45 -9.92
CA GLN A 75 30.20 -11.28 -11.12
C GLN A 75 30.20 -12.79 -10.86
N VAL A 76 29.33 -13.27 -9.96
CA VAL A 76 29.21 -14.71 -9.65
C VAL A 76 28.25 -15.41 -10.60
N ASN A 77 28.66 -16.53 -11.19
CA ASN A 77 27.82 -17.25 -12.15
C ASN A 77 26.75 -18.13 -11.47
N LEU A 78 25.48 -17.82 -11.74
CA LEU A 78 24.29 -18.59 -11.34
C LEU A 78 23.83 -19.57 -12.44
N SER A 79 24.74 -20.08 -13.26
CA SER A 79 24.43 -21.11 -14.26
C SER A 79 25.49 -22.21 -14.29
N GLN A 80 25.04 -23.45 -14.50
CA GLN A 80 25.95 -24.62 -14.62
C GLN A 80 26.71 -24.62 -15.95
N THR A 81 26.15 -24.02 -17.00
CA THR A 81 26.78 -23.85 -18.32
C THR A 81 26.48 -22.45 -18.87
N GLY A 82 27.50 -21.77 -19.42
CA GLY A 82 27.39 -20.41 -19.94
C GLY A 82 27.64 -19.31 -18.90
N ARG A 83 27.55 -18.03 -19.31
CA ARG A 83 27.60 -16.83 -18.44
C ARG A 83 26.32 -16.01 -18.62
N GLU A 84 25.17 -16.67 -18.46
CA GLU A 84 23.88 -16.04 -18.78
C GLU A 84 23.20 -15.39 -17.57
N ASP A 85 23.61 -15.78 -16.35
CA ASP A 85 23.00 -15.34 -15.11
C ASP A 85 24.08 -14.98 -14.11
N VAL A 86 24.57 -13.76 -14.24
CA VAL A 86 25.69 -13.25 -13.45
C VAL A 86 25.20 -11.97 -12.79
N PRO A 87 24.68 -12.02 -11.55
CA PRO A 87 24.45 -10.82 -10.76
C PRO A 87 25.76 -10.06 -10.53
N ASP A 88 25.66 -8.75 -10.44
CA ASP A 88 26.82 -7.89 -10.22
C ASP A 88 27.50 -8.21 -8.89
N PHE A 89 26.73 -8.47 -7.83
CA PHE A 89 27.26 -8.82 -6.52
C PHE A 89 26.57 -10.02 -5.88
N LEU A 90 27.39 -10.92 -5.31
CA LEU A 90 26.98 -11.89 -4.31
C LEU A 90 27.38 -11.38 -2.92
N LEU A 91 26.42 -11.23 -2.03
CA LEU A 91 26.61 -10.66 -0.69
C LEU A 91 26.70 -11.76 0.38
N PHE A 92 27.58 -11.57 1.37
CA PHE A 92 27.90 -12.54 2.41
C PHE A 92 27.63 -12.01 3.82
N ALA A 93 27.39 -12.93 4.77
CA ALA A 93 27.16 -12.57 6.16
C ALA A 93 28.35 -11.85 6.82
N ASP A 94 29.57 -12.25 6.44
CA ASP A 94 30.83 -11.74 6.95
C ASP A 94 32.00 -12.07 5.99
N PRO A 95 33.18 -11.42 6.17
CA PRO A 95 34.36 -11.67 5.33
C PRO A 95 34.92 -13.10 5.40
N ALA A 96 34.73 -13.80 6.52
CA ALA A 96 35.20 -15.19 6.64
C ALA A 96 34.35 -16.12 5.77
N THR A 97 33.06 -15.86 5.65
CA THR A 97 32.13 -16.58 4.77
C THR A 97 32.46 -16.33 3.30
N LYS A 98 32.79 -15.08 2.92
CA LYS A 98 33.35 -14.77 1.59
C LYS A 98 34.62 -15.56 1.29
N THR A 99 35.53 -15.65 2.27
CA THR A 99 36.79 -16.39 2.12
C THR A 99 36.55 -17.88 1.87
N ARG A 100 35.58 -18.48 2.58
CA ARG A 100 35.16 -19.87 2.33
C ARG A 100 34.57 -20.05 0.93
N ALA A 101 33.74 -19.10 0.48
CA ALA A 101 33.19 -19.14 -0.87
C ALA A 101 34.28 -19.07 -1.96
N LEU A 102 35.33 -18.26 -1.77
CA LEU A 102 36.44 -18.17 -2.72
C LEU A 102 37.24 -19.46 -2.85
N ALA A 103 37.23 -20.33 -1.84
CA ALA A 103 37.87 -21.65 -1.89
C ALA A 103 37.04 -22.70 -2.66
N GLU A 104 35.76 -22.41 -2.92
CA GLU A 104 34.87 -23.26 -3.70
C GLU A 104 34.96 -22.98 -5.21
N LYS A 105 34.46 -23.93 -6.01
CA LYS A 105 34.23 -23.72 -7.45
C LYS A 105 33.17 -22.62 -7.67
N ASP A 106 33.27 -21.93 -8.80
CA ASP A 106 32.44 -20.74 -9.10
C ASP A 106 30.93 -21.01 -8.98
N ASP A 107 30.48 -22.17 -9.46
CA ASP A 107 29.09 -22.63 -9.42
C ASP A 107 28.57 -22.98 -8.01
N ARG A 108 29.46 -23.11 -7.03
CA ARG A 108 29.14 -23.43 -5.63
C ARG A 108 29.22 -22.23 -4.70
N ARG A 109 29.74 -21.09 -5.16
CA ARG A 109 29.91 -19.87 -4.34
C ARG A 109 28.59 -19.36 -3.77
N ALA A 110 27.50 -19.52 -4.53
CA ALA A 110 26.15 -19.13 -4.12
C ALA A 110 25.67 -19.83 -2.83
N LEU A 111 26.18 -21.03 -2.49
CA LEU A 111 25.83 -21.74 -1.25
C LEU A 111 26.21 -20.97 0.03
N HIS A 112 27.13 -20.00 -0.09
CA HIS A 112 27.62 -19.21 1.04
C HIS A 112 27.02 -17.80 1.10
N GLY A 113 26.30 -17.38 0.05
CA GLY A 113 25.70 -16.05 -0.01
C GLY A 113 24.42 -15.93 0.81
N ILE A 114 24.04 -14.69 1.11
CA ILE A 114 22.79 -14.36 1.82
C ILE A 114 21.86 -13.45 1.01
N ALA A 115 22.40 -12.74 0.02
CA ALA A 115 21.64 -11.88 -0.88
C ALA A 115 22.38 -11.68 -2.21
N LEU A 116 21.64 -11.29 -3.24
CA LEU A 116 22.19 -10.78 -4.51
C LEU A 116 22.01 -9.28 -4.61
N LEU A 117 22.89 -8.61 -5.36
CA LEU A 117 22.64 -7.25 -5.84
C LEU A 117 22.88 -7.18 -7.35
N GLU A 118 21.95 -6.53 -8.04
CA GLU A 118 22.07 -6.12 -9.44
C GLU A 118 22.00 -4.59 -9.51
N ALA A 119 22.98 -3.98 -10.14
CA ALA A 119 23.05 -2.57 -10.44
C ALA A 119 22.66 -2.31 -11.89
N LYS A 120 22.23 -1.08 -12.17
CA LYS A 120 21.99 -0.57 -13.51
C LYS A 120 22.57 0.82 -13.59
N ARG A 121 22.85 1.27 -14.81
CA ARG A 121 23.25 2.67 -15.08
C ARG A 121 22.30 3.68 -14.40
N TRP A 122 22.86 4.80 -13.96
CA TRP A 122 22.13 5.89 -13.30
C TRP A 122 20.79 6.22 -13.98
N MET A 123 19.73 6.33 -13.18
CA MET A 123 18.37 6.68 -13.62
C MET A 123 17.72 5.72 -14.65
N ARG A 124 18.28 4.53 -14.87
CA ARG A 124 17.63 3.49 -15.68
C ARG A 124 16.30 3.06 -15.05
N LEU A 125 15.21 3.15 -15.80
CA LEU A 125 13.89 2.68 -15.33
C LEU A 125 13.93 1.16 -15.06
N LEU A 126 13.56 0.77 -13.84
CA LEU A 126 13.67 -0.63 -13.39
C LEU A 126 12.55 -1.53 -13.93
N ASP A 127 11.40 -0.96 -14.32
CA ASP A 127 10.22 -1.71 -14.76
C ASP A 127 9.92 -1.61 -16.26
N ARG A 128 10.81 -0.99 -17.04
CA ARG A 128 10.66 -0.88 -18.50
C ARG A 128 11.82 -1.58 -19.19
N SER A 129 11.53 -2.35 -20.24
CA SER A 129 12.57 -2.85 -21.13
C SER A 129 13.17 -1.72 -21.98
N GLU A 130 14.42 -1.88 -22.40
CA GLU A 130 15.05 -1.01 -23.40
C GLU A 130 15.15 -1.80 -24.71
N GLY A 131 14.10 -1.72 -25.52
CA GLY A 131 14.06 -2.33 -26.85
C GLY A 131 13.98 -1.28 -27.95
N LYS A 132 14.98 -1.24 -28.85
CA LYS A 132 14.83 -0.54 -30.14
C LYS A 132 13.84 -1.31 -31.01
N VAL A 133 12.78 -0.66 -31.47
CA VAL A 133 11.94 -1.15 -32.55
C VAL A 133 12.82 -1.31 -33.80
N GLY A 134 13.07 -2.55 -34.26
CA GLY A 134 13.64 -2.82 -35.58
C GLY A 134 15.12 -3.24 -35.65
N SER A 135 15.56 -4.24 -34.90
CA SER A 135 16.82 -4.95 -35.18
C SER A 135 16.76 -6.37 -34.60
N ASN A 136 17.18 -7.37 -35.39
CA ASN A 136 17.26 -8.79 -35.05
C ASN A 136 17.40 -9.06 -33.54
N ARG A 137 16.39 -9.72 -32.95
CA ARG A 137 16.39 -10.20 -31.56
C ARG A 137 17.66 -11.02 -31.32
N LYS A 138 18.64 -10.46 -30.59
CA LYS A 138 19.66 -11.27 -29.91
C LYS A 138 18.95 -12.09 -28.82
N SER A 139 19.44 -13.29 -28.51
CA SER A 139 18.87 -14.16 -27.46
C SER A 139 19.03 -13.64 -26.01
N ARG A 140 19.31 -12.33 -25.82
CA ARG A 140 19.62 -11.66 -24.55
C ARG A 140 18.59 -10.58 -24.18
N ASP A 141 17.34 -10.73 -24.59
CA ASP A 141 16.29 -9.78 -24.20
C ASP A 141 15.73 -10.18 -22.84
N PHE A 142 16.38 -9.75 -21.76
CA PHE A 142 15.96 -10.02 -20.37
C PHE A 142 14.74 -9.18 -19.96
N GLY A 143 14.19 -8.36 -20.86
CA GLY A 143 13.05 -7.50 -20.59
C GLY A 143 13.42 -6.32 -19.68
N ALA A 144 12.58 -6.05 -18.68
CA ALA A 144 12.84 -5.02 -17.68
C ALA A 144 13.87 -5.51 -16.63
N PRO A 145 14.68 -4.62 -16.04
CA PRO A 145 15.59 -4.98 -14.95
C PRO A 145 14.92 -5.73 -13.78
N SER A 146 13.67 -5.40 -13.45
CA SER A 146 12.90 -6.13 -12.45
C SER A 146 12.67 -7.60 -12.83
N SER A 147 12.37 -7.90 -14.11
CA SER A 147 12.24 -9.27 -14.60
C SER A 147 13.56 -10.06 -14.50
N GLN A 148 14.68 -9.40 -14.76
CA GLN A 148 16.02 -9.98 -14.59
C GLN A 148 16.29 -10.39 -13.14
N MET A 149 15.98 -9.51 -12.17
CA MET A 149 16.14 -9.81 -10.73
C MET A 149 15.27 -11.00 -10.28
N LEU A 150 14.03 -11.10 -10.73
CA LEU A 150 13.16 -12.24 -10.40
C LEU A 150 13.71 -13.57 -10.92
N ARG A 151 14.35 -13.54 -12.10
CA ARG A 151 15.03 -14.69 -12.68
C ARG A 151 16.24 -15.10 -11.84
N TYR A 152 17.07 -14.13 -11.44
CA TYR A 152 18.23 -14.39 -10.59
C TYR A 152 17.84 -15.00 -9.24
N LEU A 153 16.82 -14.45 -8.58
CA LEU A 153 16.31 -15.03 -7.34
C LEU A 153 15.83 -16.47 -7.51
N SER A 154 15.10 -16.76 -8.59
CA SER A 154 14.65 -18.13 -8.88
C SER A 154 15.81 -19.11 -9.05
N ARG A 155 16.91 -18.68 -9.68
CA ARG A 155 18.10 -19.52 -9.87
C ARG A 155 18.93 -19.66 -8.59
N ALA A 156 19.16 -18.55 -7.90
CA ALA A 156 19.92 -18.54 -6.66
C ALA A 156 19.24 -19.39 -5.59
N ASP A 157 17.90 -19.39 -5.53
CA ASP A 157 17.14 -20.25 -4.62
C ASP A 157 17.48 -21.73 -4.79
N VAL A 158 17.62 -22.19 -6.04
CA VAL A 158 17.98 -23.58 -6.33
C VAL A 158 19.47 -23.83 -6.09
N MET A 159 20.35 -22.95 -6.56
CA MET A 159 21.80 -23.15 -6.49
C MET A 159 22.40 -23.00 -5.10
N SER A 160 21.75 -22.20 -4.25
CA SER A 160 22.18 -21.96 -2.88
C SER A 160 21.51 -22.87 -1.86
N ASP A 161 20.78 -23.90 -2.30
CA ASP A 161 19.96 -24.76 -1.44
C ASP A 161 19.04 -23.93 -0.52
N ARG A 162 18.33 -22.98 -1.14
CA ARG A 162 17.43 -22.02 -0.48
C ARG A 162 18.09 -21.05 0.51
N ALA A 163 19.42 -20.94 0.55
CA ALA A 163 20.10 -19.99 1.42
C ALA A 163 19.91 -18.53 0.97
N ILE A 164 19.96 -18.28 -0.34
CA ILE A 164 19.74 -16.96 -0.92
C ILE A 164 18.27 -16.80 -1.28
N LYS A 165 17.64 -15.87 -0.57
CA LYS A 165 16.24 -15.52 -0.77
C LYS A 165 16.00 -14.04 -0.98
N TRP A 166 17.03 -13.21 -0.74
CA TRP A 166 16.96 -11.76 -0.88
C TRP A 166 17.69 -11.27 -2.12
N GLY A 167 17.12 -10.26 -2.78
CA GLY A 167 17.71 -9.61 -3.95
C GLY A 167 17.56 -8.10 -3.86
N ILE A 168 18.63 -7.37 -4.19
CA ILE A 168 18.65 -5.91 -4.25
C ILE A 168 18.79 -5.50 -5.70
N LEU A 169 17.88 -4.67 -6.21
CA LEU A 169 17.98 -4.06 -7.53
C LEU A 169 18.10 -2.55 -7.38
N THR A 170 19.08 -1.93 -8.02
CA THR A 170 19.28 -0.48 -7.94
C THR A 170 19.75 0.12 -9.26
N ASN A 171 19.40 1.38 -9.49
CA ASN A 171 19.95 2.22 -10.56
C ASN A 171 20.73 3.42 -9.98
N GLY A 172 21.25 3.27 -8.76
CA GLY A 172 21.82 4.37 -7.96
C GLY A 172 20.76 5.18 -7.22
N ALA A 173 19.74 5.70 -7.93
CA ALA A 173 18.73 6.55 -7.32
C ALA A 173 17.68 5.77 -6.50
N LEU A 174 17.14 4.70 -7.10
CA LEU A 174 16.15 3.80 -6.51
C LEU A 174 16.84 2.54 -5.99
N TRP A 175 16.43 2.10 -4.80
CA TRP A 175 16.90 0.86 -4.19
C TRP A 175 15.70 -0.02 -3.86
N ARG A 176 15.66 -1.21 -4.45
CA ARG A 176 14.54 -2.14 -4.34
C ARG A 176 14.98 -3.45 -3.74
N LEU A 177 14.31 -3.88 -2.68
CA LEU A 177 14.52 -5.15 -1.99
C LEU A 177 13.41 -6.14 -2.36
N TYR A 178 13.81 -7.31 -2.84
CA TYR A 178 12.96 -8.41 -3.24
C TYR A 178 13.12 -9.60 -2.30
N TRP A 179 12.04 -10.35 -2.13
CA TRP A 179 11.99 -11.59 -1.38
C TRP A 179 11.49 -12.74 -2.26
N GLN A 180 12.27 -13.82 -2.32
CA GLN A 180 11.99 -14.97 -3.19
C GLN A 180 10.69 -15.72 -2.81
N ASP A 181 10.36 -15.79 -1.52
CA ASP A 181 9.14 -16.49 -1.08
C ASP A 181 7.94 -15.52 -0.93
N ALA A 182 7.97 -14.37 -1.61
CA ALA A 182 6.83 -13.44 -1.63
C ALA A 182 5.65 -13.98 -2.46
N ARG A 183 4.42 -13.55 -2.14
CA ARG A 183 3.21 -14.04 -2.82
C ARG A 183 3.18 -13.61 -4.27
N SER A 184 3.45 -12.33 -4.51
CA SER A 184 3.66 -11.77 -5.84
C SER A 184 5.00 -11.05 -5.87
N ARG A 185 6.08 -11.73 -6.26
CA ARG A 185 7.43 -11.11 -6.29
C ARG A 185 7.53 -9.85 -7.16
N ALA A 186 6.61 -9.67 -8.12
CA ALA A 186 6.56 -8.48 -8.95
C ALA A 186 5.96 -7.25 -8.23
N GLU A 187 5.17 -7.45 -7.18
CA GLU A 187 4.51 -6.38 -6.42
C GLU A 187 5.00 -6.27 -4.97
N ASP A 188 5.33 -7.40 -4.36
CA ASP A 188 5.79 -7.56 -2.98
C ASP A 188 7.30 -7.30 -2.88
N PHE A 189 7.72 -6.11 -3.29
CA PHE A 189 9.06 -5.58 -3.02
C PHE A 189 8.99 -4.41 -2.04
N PHE A 190 10.15 -3.92 -1.60
CA PHE A 190 10.28 -2.68 -0.86
C PHE A 190 11.22 -1.74 -1.60
N GLU A 191 10.76 -0.52 -1.91
CA GLU A 191 11.54 0.46 -2.68
C GLU A 191 11.67 1.80 -1.95
N VAL A 192 12.88 2.35 -1.95
CA VAL A 192 13.20 3.70 -1.49
C VAL A 192 13.90 4.46 -2.60
N ASN A 193 13.45 5.69 -2.87
CA ASN A 193 14.16 6.64 -3.71
C ASN A 193 15.15 7.45 -2.86
N VAL A 194 16.37 6.94 -2.75
CA VAL A 194 17.43 7.52 -1.92
C VAL A 194 17.83 8.89 -2.46
N ALA A 195 17.94 9.04 -3.78
CA ALA A 195 18.29 10.31 -4.40
C ALA A 195 17.24 11.40 -4.15
N ALA A 196 15.95 11.05 -4.22
CA ALA A 196 14.87 11.97 -3.84
C ALA A 196 14.97 12.33 -2.35
N ALA A 197 15.11 11.36 -1.45
CA ALA A 197 15.21 11.64 0.00
C ALA A 197 16.43 12.51 0.35
N LEU A 198 17.54 12.42 -0.40
CA LEU A 198 18.73 13.28 -0.24
C LEU A 198 18.58 14.66 -0.90
N GLY A 199 17.55 14.88 -1.72
CA GLY A 199 17.33 16.16 -2.41
C GLY A 199 18.21 16.37 -3.64
N VAL A 200 18.59 15.31 -4.34
CA VAL A 200 19.38 15.38 -5.58
C VAL A 200 18.66 16.25 -6.62
N THR A 201 19.40 17.17 -7.25
CA THR A 201 18.82 18.17 -8.16
C THR A 201 18.13 17.53 -9.35
N GLY A 202 16.92 17.99 -9.65
CA GLY A 202 16.12 17.52 -10.78
C GLY A 202 15.32 16.24 -10.49
N ILE A 203 15.48 15.63 -9.31
CA ILE A 203 14.69 14.49 -8.88
C ILE A 203 13.54 14.98 -8.00
N PRO A 204 12.26 14.79 -8.40
CA PRO A 204 11.12 15.22 -7.61
C PRO A 204 11.05 14.51 -6.25
N GLN A 205 10.62 15.25 -5.23
CA GLN A 205 10.29 14.68 -3.93
C GLN A 205 9.03 13.81 -4.03
N GLU A 206 8.93 12.80 -3.19
CA GLU A 206 7.71 12.00 -3.05
C GLU A 206 6.68 12.80 -2.23
N LEU A 207 5.60 13.25 -2.88
CA LEU A 207 4.55 14.06 -2.25
C LEU A 207 3.82 13.32 -1.11
N ASP A 208 3.55 12.03 -1.29
CA ASP A 208 2.83 11.18 -0.32
C ASP A 208 3.77 10.22 0.43
N GLY A 209 5.07 10.50 0.40
CA GLY A 209 6.10 9.68 1.03
C GLY A 209 6.31 10.03 2.51
N PRO A 210 7.04 9.18 3.26
CA PRO A 210 7.57 9.58 4.56
C PRO A 210 8.49 10.79 4.42
N GLN A 211 8.70 11.51 5.52
CA GLN A 211 9.73 12.55 5.60
C GLN A 211 11.10 11.98 5.19
N ASN A 212 11.91 12.80 4.51
CA ASN A 212 13.20 12.39 3.95
C ASN A 212 14.11 11.66 4.94
N ARG A 213 14.23 12.18 6.17
CA ARG A 213 15.02 11.54 7.24
C ARG A 213 14.50 10.14 7.57
N HIS A 214 13.18 9.98 7.66
CA HIS A 214 12.54 8.70 7.92
C HIS A 214 12.81 7.72 6.77
N ALA A 215 12.71 8.15 5.50
CA ALA A 215 13.05 7.34 4.33
C ALA A 215 14.52 6.86 4.36
N LEU A 216 15.46 7.74 4.76
CA LEU A 216 16.88 7.39 4.87
C LEU A 216 17.16 6.45 6.05
N LYS A 217 16.43 6.59 7.16
CA LYS A 217 16.50 5.63 8.28
C LYS A 217 15.97 4.25 7.86
N LEU A 218 14.86 4.21 7.11
CA LEU A 218 14.35 2.97 6.51
C LEU A 218 15.38 2.34 5.56
N PHE A 219 15.99 3.14 4.69
CA PHE A 219 17.04 2.67 3.78
C PHE A 219 18.20 2.03 4.55
N PHE A 220 18.72 2.71 5.58
CA PHE A 220 19.74 2.14 6.45
C PHE A 220 19.29 0.80 7.04
N LEU A 221 18.13 0.76 7.72
CA LEU A 221 17.69 -0.42 8.46
C LEU A 221 17.38 -1.63 7.56
N PHE A 222 16.90 -1.43 6.33
CA PHE A 222 16.52 -2.53 5.45
C PHE A 222 17.63 -3.00 4.50
N PHE A 223 18.62 -2.15 4.19
CA PHE A 223 19.71 -2.50 3.27
C PHE A 223 21.04 -2.74 3.98
N HIS A 224 21.16 -2.39 5.27
CA HIS A 224 22.36 -2.67 6.06
C HIS A 224 22.56 -4.17 6.26
N ARG A 225 23.81 -4.66 6.22
CA ARG A 225 24.17 -6.08 6.35
C ARG A 225 23.48 -6.78 7.52
N ALA A 226 23.45 -6.11 8.68
CA ALA A 226 22.82 -6.62 9.90
C ALA A 226 21.34 -6.98 9.75
N ALA A 227 20.61 -6.40 8.80
CA ALA A 227 19.21 -6.69 8.57
C ALA A 227 18.98 -8.13 8.06
N PHE A 228 19.94 -8.64 7.30
CA PHE A 228 19.93 -9.98 6.70
C PHE A 228 20.41 -11.07 7.67
N LEU A 229 21.01 -10.68 8.80
CA LEU A 229 21.53 -11.59 9.81
C LEU A 229 20.49 -11.87 10.90
N SER A 230 20.64 -13.01 11.58
CA SER A 230 19.84 -13.35 12.73
C SER A 230 20.00 -12.33 13.86
N GLN A 231 18.89 -11.96 14.48
CA GLN A 231 18.84 -10.98 15.55
C GLN A 231 19.01 -11.68 16.90
N SER A 232 20.03 -11.31 17.68
CA SER A 232 20.35 -11.94 18.97
C SER A 232 19.27 -11.72 20.04
N TRP A 233 18.50 -10.64 19.92
CA TRP A 233 17.39 -10.29 20.81
C TRP A 233 16.08 -11.00 20.45
N ASP A 234 15.99 -11.63 19.27
CA ASP A 234 14.83 -12.43 18.86
C ASP A 234 15.03 -13.88 19.26
N THR A 235 14.13 -14.43 20.08
CA THR A 235 14.25 -15.82 20.57
C THR A 235 14.19 -16.86 19.45
N GLN A 236 13.54 -16.54 18.34
CA GLN A 236 13.46 -17.38 17.14
C GLN A 236 14.68 -17.20 16.22
N ARG A 237 15.63 -16.32 16.57
CA ARG A 237 16.84 -15.98 15.80
C ARG A 237 16.53 -15.61 14.35
N ARG A 238 15.40 -14.94 14.11
CA ARG A 238 15.01 -14.48 12.76
C ARG A 238 15.86 -13.31 12.32
N SER A 239 15.91 -13.05 11.01
CA SER A 239 16.48 -11.82 10.48
C SER A 239 15.59 -10.62 10.76
N PHE A 240 16.11 -9.40 10.66
CA PHE A 240 15.28 -8.21 10.83
C PHE A 240 14.16 -8.16 9.79
N HIS A 241 14.44 -8.51 8.53
CA HIS A 241 13.40 -8.55 7.50
C HIS A 241 12.27 -9.52 7.83
N ALA A 242 12.58 -10.70 8.37
CA ALA A 242 11.57 -11.68 8.75
C ALA A 242 10.70 -11.17 9.93
N ILE A 243 11.31 -10.45 10.88
CA ILE A 243 10.59 -9.81 11.98
C ILE A 243 9.70 -8.68 11.45
N ALA A 244 10.25 -7.83 10.58
CA ALA A 244 9.53 -6.73 9.93
C ALA A 244 8.33 -7.24 9.12
N GLN A 245 8.48 -8.33 8.37
CA GLN A 245 7.36 -8.96 7.64
C GLN A 245 6.27 -9.47 8.59
N ALA A 246 6.65 -10.09 9.71
CA ALA A 246 5.69 -10.58 10.70
C ALA A 246 4.93 -9.42 11.37
N GLN A 247 5.62 -8.34 11.73
CA GLN A 247 4.99 -7.15 12.29
C GLN A 247 4.12 -6.42 11.27
N ALA A 248 4.56 -6.27 10.02
CA ALA A 248 3.79 -5.67 8.95
C ALA A 248 2.43 -6.35 8.75
N ARG A 249 2.41 -7.71 8.75
CA ARG A 249 1.18 -8.49 8.70
C ARG A 249 0.27 -8.25 9.90
N TRP A 250 0.83 -8.23 11.11
CA TRP A 250 0.06 -7.95 12.32
C TRP A 250 -0.58 -6.55 12.29
N TYR A 251 0.15 -5.54 11.82
CA TYR A 251 -0.36 -4.18 11.65
C TYR A 251 -1.48 -4.12 10.61
N GLU A 252 -1.31 -4.80 9.46
CA GLU A 252 -2.36 -4.91 8.43
C GLU A 252 -3.64 -5.56 8.98
N GLU A 253 -3.51 -6.67 9.70
CA GLU A 253 -4.63 -7.38 10.33
C GLU A 253 -5.35 -6.49 11.34
N LYS A 254 -4.60 -5.77 12.19
CA LYS A 254 -5.16 -4.85 13.17
C LYS A 254 -5.92 -3.70 12.53
N VAL A 255 -5.36 -3.07 11.49
CA VAL A 255 -6.05 -2.00 10.74
C VAL A 255 -7.31 -2.55 10.09
N SER A 256 -7.25 -3.74 9.49
CA SER A 256 -8.40 -4.39 8.85
C SER A 256 -9.51 -4.69 9.86
N GLN A 257 -9.17 -5.23 11.03
CA GLN A 257 -10.15 -5.53 12.08
C GLN A 257 -10.81 -4.26 12.62
N ASN A 258 -10.03 -3.21 12.92
CA ASN A 258 -10.54 -1.93 13.40
C ASN A 258 -11.45 -1.26 12.36
N LEU A 259 -11.04 -1.25 11.09
CA LEU A 259 -11.85 -0.71 9.99
C LEU A 259 -13.15 -1.51 9.86
N GLY A 260 -13.07 -2.84 9.86
CA GLY A 260 -14.24 -3.71 9.81
C GLY A 260 -15.22 -3.39 10.93
N GLN A 261 -14.75 -3.37 12.18
CA GLN A 261 -15.59 -3.02 13.33
C GLN A 261 -16.25 -1.64 13.18
N ARG A 262 -15.50 -0.61 12.78
CA ARG A 262 -16.07 0.73 12.56
C ARG A 262 -17.09 0.75 11.42
N VAL A 263 -16.86 -0.02 10.37
CA VAL A 263 -17.84 -0.16 9.29
C VAL A 263 -19.18 -0.67 9.82
N PHE A 264 -19.16 -1.68 10.69
CA PHE A 264 -20.38 -2.24 11.29
C PHE A 264 -21.02 -1.32 12.33
N ASP A 265 -20.22 -0.81 13.26
CA ASP A 265 -20.72 -0.13 14.45
C ASP A 265 -21.13 1.33 14.16
N GLU A 266 -20.49 1.97 13.17
CA GLU A 266 -20.65 3.40 12.91
C GLU A 266 -21.06 3.69 11.46
N VAL A 267 -20.25 3.27 10.48
CA VAL A 267 -20.39 3.75 9.10
C VAL A 267 -21.68 3.25 8.44
N PHE A 268 -21.96 1.95 8.52
CA PHE A 268 -23.12 1.36 7.86
C PHE A 268 -24.45 1.89 8.46
N PRO A 269 -24.63 1.95 9.80
CA PRO A 269 -25.76 2.64 10.41
C PRO A 269 -25.83 4.12 10.03
N ALA A 270 -24.71 4.85 9.99
CA ALA A 270 -24.69 6.26 9.62
C ALA A 270 -25.13 6.48 8.17
N LEU A 271 -24.71 5.61 7.25
CA LEU A 271 -25.15 5.61 5.85
C LEU A 271 -26.66 5.38 5.75
N ALA A 272 -27.17 4.31 6.35
CA ALA A 272 -28.61 4.01 6.33
C ALA A 272 -29.45 5.16 6.90
N ASN A 273 -29.04 5.73 8.04
CA ASN A 273 -29.71 6.87 8.65
C ASN A 273 -29.60 8.16 7.82
N ALA A 274 -28.50 8.35 7.08
CA ALA A 274 -28.33 9.51 6.21
C ALA A 274 -29.21 9.41 4.95
N LEU A 275 -29.29 8.21 4.35
CA LEU A 275 -30.11 7.94 3.18
C LEU A 275 -31.60 8.12 3.50
N ILE A 276 -32.10 7.49 4.57
CA ILE A 276 -33.52 7.59 4.92
C ILE A 276 -33.95 9.01 5.31
N ALA A 277 -33.07 9.77 5.96
CA ALA A 277 -33.34 11.17 6.30
C ALA A 277 -33.36 12.09 5.07
N SER A 278 -32.81 11.62 3.95
CA SER A 278 -32.71 12.37 2.68
C SER A 278 -33.68 11.86 1.61
N ASP A 279 -34.41 10.77 1.87
CA ASP A 279 -35.38 10.19 0.95
C ASP A 279 -36.78 10.77 1.20
N VAL A 280 -37.11 11.81 0.44
CA VAL A 280 -38.41 12.49 0.50
C VAL A 280 -39.55 11.65 -0.06
N GLU A 281 -39.24 10.61 -0.83
CA GLU A 281 -40.22 9.68 -1.41
C GLU A 281 -40.55 8.51 -0.46
N ALA A 282 -39.87 8.42 0.68
CA ALA A 282 -40.06 7.34 1.63
C ALA A 282 -41.44 7.42 2.31
N VAL A 283 -42.25 6.38 2.15
CA VAL A 283 -43.61 6.32 2.70
C VAL A 283 -43.62 5.58 4.03
N LYS A 284 -44.26 6.18 5.03
CA LYS A 284 -44.50 5.59 6.36
C LYS A 284 -45.93 5.07 6.47
N ASP A 285 -46.10 4.00 7.26
CA ASP A 285 -47.41 3.54 7.71
C ASP A 285 -48.07 4.57 8.65
N PRO A 286 -49.37 4.44 8.99
CA PRO A 286 -50.05 5.33 9.93
C PRO A 286 -49.43 5.36 11.35
N LYS A 287 -48.55 4.42 11.69
CA LYS A 287 -47.80 4.35 12.94
C LYS A 287 -46.41 4.98 12.81
N GLY A 288 -46.11 5.63 11.69
CA GLY A 288 -44.84 6.30 11.43
C GLY A 288 -43.68 5.35 11.09
N ARG A 289 -43.97 4.10 10.70
CA ARG A 289 -42.97 3.05 10.45
C ARG A 289 -42.79 2.78 8.97
N TYR A 290 -41.58 2.40 8.58
CA TYR A 290 -41.29 1.94 7.22
C TYR A 290 -41.67 0.47 7.07
N ASN A 291 -42.13 0.09 5.88
CA ASN A 291 -42.40 -1.31 5.55
C ASN A 291 -41.10 -2.10 5.34
N ARG A 292 -41.22 -3.42 5.27
CA ARG A 292 -40.06 -4.31 5.20
C ARG A 292 -39.34 -4.17 3.86
N GLU A 293 -40.09 -4.06 2.77
CA GLU A 293 -39.57 -3.96 1.42
C GLU A 293 -38.67 -2.73 1.26
N TYR A 294 -39.11 -1.58 1.78
CA TYR A 294 -38.33 -0.34 1.79
C TYR A 294 -37.07 -0.46 2.66
N LEU A 295 -37.15 -1.10 3.83
CA LEU A 295 -35.97 -1.30 4.69
C LEU A 295 -34.92 -2.21 4.02
N GLU A 296 -35.35 -3.20 3.24
CA GLU A 296 -34.41 -4.01 2.44
C GLU A 296 -33.83 -3.20 1.27
N GLU A 297 -34.63 -2.41 0.54
CA GLU A 297 -34.13 -1.52 -0.52
C GLU A 297 -33.12 -0.51 0.03
N LEU A 298 -33.40 0.07 1.20
CA LEU A 298 -32.51 1.00 1.90
C LEU A 298 -31.21 0.31 2.34
N ARG A 299 -31.30 -0.94 2.83
CA ARG A 299 -30.13 -1.74 3.18
C ARG A 299 -29.24 -1.96 1.95
N GLU A 300 -29.83 -2.38 0.84
CA GLU A 300 -29.11 -2.57 -0.42
C GLU A 300 -28.49 -1.26 -0.92
N ALA A 301 -29.21 -0.14 -0.86
CA ALA A 301 -28.67 1.16 -1.23
C ALA A 301 -27.47 1.58 -0.35
N ALA A 302 -27.55 1.36 0.97
CA ALA A 302 -26.46 1.62 1.89
C ALA A 302 -25.24 0.73 1.60
N LEU A 303 -25.45 -0.54 1.28
CA LEU A 303 -24.38 -1.47 0.88
C LEU A 303 -23.72 -1.04 -0.42
N VAL A 304 -24.51 -0.74 -1.46
CA VAL A 304 -23.99 -0.28 -2.76
C VAL A 304 -23.15 0.99 -2.58
N LEU A 305 -23.62 1.96 -1.79
CA LEU A 305 -22.88 3.18 -1.52
C LEU A 305 -21.57 2.90 -0.77
N LEU A 306 -21.60 2.07 0.27
CA LEU A 306 -20.40 1.67 1.00
C LEU A 306 -19.39 0.97 0.08
N TYR A 307 -19.86 0.10 -0.82
CA TYR A 307 -19.01 -0.65 -1.74
C TYR A 307 -18.36 0.28 -2.76
N ARG A 308 -19.11 1.26 -3.28
CA ARG A 308 -18.56 2.31 -4.16
C ARG A 308 -17.46 3.09 -3.44
N LEU A 309 -17.69 3.51 -2.20
CA LEU A 309 -16.68 4.23 -1.42
C LEU A 309 -15.43 3.38 -1.20
N LEU A 310 -15.56 2.15 -0.69
CA LEU A 310 -14.42 1.25 -0.43
C LEU A 310 -13.66 0.91 -1.71
N PHE A 311 -14.36 0.71 -2.83
CA PHE A 311 -13.73 0.51 -4.14
C PHE A 311 -12.89 1.72 -4.54
N VAL A 312 -13.44 2.93 -4.43
CA VAL A 312 -12.72 4.15 -4.82
C VAL A 312 -11.52 4.39 -3.90
N PHE A 313 -11.67 4.22 -2.57
CA PHE A 313 -10.53 4.28 -1.64
C PHE A 313 -9.40 3.36 -2.07
N TYR A 314 -9.73 2.10 -2.35
CA TYR A 314 -8.77 1.09 -2.79
C TYR A 314 -8.14 1.42 -4.15
N ALA A 315 -8.95 1.87 -5.12
CA ALA A 315 -8.51 2.16 -6.47
C ALA A 315 -7.61 3.42 -6.53
N GLU A 316 -7.93 4.47 -5.76
CA GLU A 316 -7.09 5.66 -5.64
C GLU A 316 -5.77 5.35 -4.93
N ASP A 317 -5.81 4.67 -3.76
CA ASP A 317 -4.60 4.37 -2.99
C ASP A 317 -3.66 3.39 -3.75
N ARG A 318 -4.19 2.58 -4.68
CA ARG A 318 -3.41 1.75 -5.63
C ARG A 318 -3.06 2.45 -6.95
N ARG A 319 -3.44 3.70 -7.14
CA ARG A 319 -3.23 4.47 -8.38
C ARG A 319 -3.81 3.79 -9.63
N LEU A 320 -4.91 3.06 -9.45
CA LEU A 320 -5.72 2.50 -10.54
C LEU A 320 -6.60 3.59 -11.19
N LEU A 321 -6.89 4.66 -10.44
CA LEU A 321 -7.53 5.88 -10.93
C LEU A 321 -6.46 6.95 -11.21
N PRO A 322 -6.74 7.95 -12.08
CA PRO A 322 -5.77 8.97 -12.49
C PRO A 322 -5.54 10.05 -11.41
N VAL A 323 -5.21 9.63 -10.18
CA VAL A 323 -5.01 10.50 -9.00
C VAL A 323 -3.90 11.54 -9.17
N THR A 324 -2.97 11.32 -10.10
CA THR A 324 -1.90 12.27 -10.42
C THR A 324 -2.26 13.24 -11.54
N ASP A 325 -3.39 13.04 -12.22
CA ASP A 325 -3.87 13.95 -13.25
C ASP A 325 -4.64 15.10 -12.60
N SER A 326 -4.20 16.34 -12.84
CA SER A 326 -4.85 17.53 -12.30
C SER A 326 -6.31 17.67 -12.73
N ARG A 327 -6.70 17.05 -13.86
CA ARG A 327 -8.08 17.05 -14.36
C ARG A 327 -9.02 16.20 -13.50
N TYR A 328 -8.47 15.20 -12.79
CA TYR A 328 -9.21 14.30 -11.90
C TYR A 328 -9.25 14.77 -10.44
N ALA A 329 -8.24 15.52 -10.00
CA ALA A 329 -8.03 15.90 -8.59
C ALA A 329 -9.31 16.42 -7.88
N SER A 330 -10.05 17.33 -8.53
CA SER A 330 -11.26 17.94 -7.97
C SER A 330 -12.41 16.97 -7.71
N TYR A 331 -12.40 15.80 -8.36
CA TYR A 331 -13.39 14.73 -8.20
C TYR A 331 -12.91 13.62 -7.26
N SER A 332 -11.63 13.61 -6.91
CA SER A 332 -11.04 12.52 -6.15
C SER A 332 -11.69 12.40 -4.76
N LEU A 333 -11.91 11.16 -4.34
CA LEU A 333 -12.26 10.86 -2.96
C LEU A 333 -11.13 11.34 -2.05
N SER A 334 -9.86 11.22 -2.46
CA SER A 334 -8.70 11.73 -1.72
C SER A 334 -8.83 13.19 -1.28
N GLU A 335 -9.25 14.11 -2.17
CA GLU A 335 -9.52 15.49 -1.77
C GLU A 335 -10.70 15.61 -0.78
N LEU A 336 -11.73 14.78 -0.94
CA LEU A 336 -12.85 14.75 0.00
C LEU A 336 -12.43 14.25 1.39
N ARG A 337 -11.48 13.29 1.47
CA ARG A 337 -10.91 12.82 2.74
C ARG A 337 -10.25 13.98 3.48
N ASP A 338 -9.44 14.75 2.78
CA ASP A 338 -8.67 15.87 3.37
C ASP A 338 -9.61 17.01 3.78
N LYS A 339 -10.60 17.35 2.94
CA LYS A 339 -11.64 18.35 3.27
C LYS A 339 -12.48 17.94 4.48
N ALA A 340 -12.88 16.67 4.56
CA ALA A 340 -13.66 16.14 5.68
C ALA A 340 -12.85 16.17 6.98
N ALA A 341 -11.60 15.68 6.95
CA ALA A 341 -10.70 15.67 8.09
C ALA A 341 -10.45 17.10 8.61
N GLN A 342 -10.12 18.04 7.72
CA GLN A 342 -9.89 19.44 8.08
C GLN A 342 -11.12 20.09 8.69
N ALA A 343 -12.30 19.88 8.11
CA ALA A 343 -13.55 20.44 8.63
C ALA A 343 -13.87 19.92 10.04
N LEU A 344 -13.67 18.62 10.28
CA LEU A 344 -13.97 18.00 11.57
C LEU A 344 -12.94 18.37 12.64
N ASP A 345 -11.64 18.40 12.32
CA ASP A 345 -10.60 18.73 13.28
C ASP A 345 -10.62 20.22 13.66
N SER A 346 -11.01 21.11 12.75
CA SER A 346 -11.21 22.54 13.04
C SER A 346 -12.53 22.85 13.76
N GLY A 347 -13.40 21.86 13.96
CA GLY A 347 -14.73 22.06 14.52
C GLY A 347 -15.64 22.91 13.63
N LYS A 348 -15.38 22.99 12.32
CA LYS A 348 -16.18 23.75 11.36
C LYS A 348 -17.62 23.24 11.36
N ALA A 349 -18.58 24.14 11.52
CA ALA A 349 -19.99 23.81 11.36
C ALA A 349 -20.28 23.42 9.91
N LEU A 350 -20.60 22.14 9.69
CA LEU A 350 -20.99 21.61 8.40
C LEU A 350 -22.49 21.81 8.16
N SER A 351 -22.88 22.04 6.91
CA SER A 351 -24.27 22.33 6.55
C SER A 351 -25.17 21.12 6.74
N GLY A 352 -26.36 21.35 7.29
CA GLY A 352 -27.46 20.38 7.32
C GLY A 352 -28.28 20.31 6.02
N THR A 353 -27.97 21.14 5.03
CA THR A 353 -28.76 21.28 3.78
C THR A 353 -27.89 21.25 2.52
N ALA A 354 -26.70 21.86 2.54
CA ALA A 354 -25.74 21.71 1.45
C ALA A 354 -25.23 20.26 1.41
N ALA A 355 -24.93 19.78 0.21
CA ALA A 355 -24.52 18.40 -0.06
C ALA A 355 -23.36 18.38 -1.06
N THR A 356 -22.36 19.24 -0.81
CA THR A 356 -21.17 19.36 -1.65
C THR A 356 -20.38 18.06 -1.69
N TYR A 357 -20.21 17.36 -0.55
CA TYR A 357 -19.53 16.05 -0.55
C TYR A 357 -20.30 15.01 -1.38
N TRP A 358 -21.62 14.99 -1.25
CA TRP A 358 -22.49 14.08 -2.01
C TRP A 358 -22.44 14.35 -3.51
N SER A 359 -22.51 15.62 -3.93
CA SER A 359 -22.44 15.99 -5.34
C SER A 359 -21.12 15.56 -5.98
N VAL A 360 -19.98 15.78 -5.31
CA VAL A 360 -18.68 15.33 -5.83
C VAL A 360 -18.63 13.80 -5.93
N LEU A 361 -19.17 13.06 -4.95
CA LEU A 361 -19.26 11.60 -5.03
C LEU A 361 -20.16 11.11 -6.17
N ASP A 362 -21.31 11.74 -6.39
CA ASP A 362 -22.23 11.36 -7.48
C ASP A 362 -21.58 11.60 -8.85
N ASP A 363 -20.90 12.74 -9.03
CA ASP A 363 -20.13 13.05 -10.23
C ASP A 363 -18.98 12.05 -10.42
N LEU A 364 -18.23 11.74 -9.36
CA LEU A 364 -17.15 10.75 -9.39
C LEU A 364 -17.66 9.37 -9.81
N PHE A 365 -18.78 8.91 -9.25
CA PHE A 365 -19.38 7.62 -9.61
C PHE A 365 -19.86 7.58 -11.06
N LEU A 366 -20.40 8.69 -11.56
CA LEU A 366 -20.79 8.84 -12.96
C LEU A 366 -19.57 8.76 -13.89
N ILE A 367 -18.51 9.52 -13.58
CA ILE A 367 -17.24 9.57 -14.33
C ILE A 367 -16.60 8.17 -14.38
N ILE A 368 -16.56 7.44 -13.25
CA ILE A 368 -16.05 6.06 -13.22
C ILE A 368 -16.91 5.13 -14.08
N SER A 369 -18.24 5.26 -14.01
CA SER A 369 -19.17 4.38 -14.72
C SER A 369 -19.13 4.55 -16.23
N GLN A 370 -19.07 5.79 -16.72
CA GLN A 370 -19.24 6.11 -18.14
C GLN A 370 -17.91 6.42 -18.84
N GLY A 371 -16.87 6.72 -18.06
CA GLY A 371 -15.65 7.35 -18.56
C GLY A 371 -15.88 8.84 -18.85
N ASP A 372 -14.79 9.59 -18.82
CA ASP A 372 -14.75 10.99 -19.23
C ASP A 372 -13.33 11.34 -19.71
N ASP A 373 -13.18 11.53 -21.03
CA ASP A 373 -11.90 11.87 -21.66
C ASP A 373 -11.35 13.22 -21.19
N GLN A 374 -12.22 14.18 -20.84
CA GLN A 374 -11.81 15.50 -20.35
C GLN A 374 -11.18 15.38 -18.96
N VAL A 375 -11.68 14.45 -18.14
CA VAL A 375 -11.12 14.12 -16.82
C VAL A 375 -9.95 13.13 -16.92
N GLY A 376 -9.76 12.49 -18.08
CA GLY A 376 -8.73 11.48 -18.29
C GLY A 376 -9.10 10.11 -17.72
N MET A 377 -10.40 9.86 -17.55
CA MET A 377 -10.92 8.65 -16.93
C MET A 377 -11.49 7.69 -17.98
N PRO A 378 -10.94 6.48 -18.17
CA PRO A 378 -11.59 5.47 -19.00
C PRO A 378 -12.83 4.90 -18.31
N ALA A 379 -13.80 4.39 -19.07
CA ALA A 379 -14.97 3.74 -18.51
C ALA A 379 -14.62 2.44 -17.78
N TYR A 380 -15.07 2.29 -16.52
CA TYR A 380 -14.96 1.05 -15.77
C TYR A 380 -16.30 0.29 -15.79
N ASN A 381 -16.39 -0.69 -16.69
CA ASN A 381 -17.58 -1.53 -16.84
C ASN A 381 -17.59 -2.67 -15.80
N GLY A 382 -18.34 -2.50 -14.72
CA GLY A 382 -18.49 -3.52 -13.67
C GLY A 382 -19.86 -3.56 -12.97
N GLY A 383 -20.84 -2.80 -13.46
CA GLY A 383 -22.21 -2.74 -12.90
C GLY A 383 -22.34 -2.15 -11.49
N LEU A 384 -21.25 -1.98 -10.73
CA LEU A 384 -21.29 -1.42 -9.36
C LEU A 384 -21.73 0.05 -9.35
N PHE A 385 -21.30 0.81 -10.35
CA PHE A 385 -21.57 2.24 -10.49
C PHE A 385 -22.82 2.57 -11.32
N GLU A 386 -23.53 1.56 -11.82
CA GLU A 386 -24.79 1.77 -12.54
C GLU A 386 -25.86 2.40 -11.63
N ARG A 387 -26.52 3.46 -12.11
CA ARG A 387 -27.57 4.16 -11.36
C ARG A 387 -28.78 3.27 -11.06
N THR A 388 -29.09 2.32 -11.95
CA THR A 388 -30.21 1.38 -11.83
C THR A 388 -30.05 0.38 -10.68
N ARG A 389 -28.82 0.18 -10.18
CA ARG A 389 -28.52 -0.83 -9.14
C ARG A 389 -29.05 -0.46 -7.76
N ALA A 390 -29.25 0.83 -7.49
CA ALA A 390 -29.78 1.31 -6.21
C ALA A 390 -30.63 2.58 -6.42
N PRO A 391 -31.94 2.43 -6.70
CA PRO A 391 -32.84 3.54 -7.02
C PRO A 391 -32.87 4.65 -5.97
N ILE A 392 -32.81 4.30 -4.67
CA ILE A 392 -32.70 5.27 -3.57
C ILE A 392 -31.53 6.22 -3.79
N LEU A 393 -30.34 5.72 -4.17
CA LEU A 393 -29.16 6.57 -4.36
C LEU A 393 -29.34 7.62 -5.47
N ALA A 394 -30.21 7.35 -6.45
CA ALA A 394 -30.47 8.26 -7.55
C ALA A 394 -31.39 9.44 -7.20
N ARG A 395 -32.16 9.35 -6.10
CA ARG A 395 -33.14 10.38 -5.69
C ARG A 395 -32.79 11.11 -4.39
N VAL A 396 -31.87 10.58 -3.59
CA VAL A 396 -31.45 11.22 -2.34
C VAL A 396 -30.32 12.22 -2.55
N ARG A 397 -30.23 13.19 -1.62
CA ARG A 397 -29.13 14.15 -1.54
C ARG A 397 -28.65 14.30 -0.10
N VAL A 398 -27.54 13.65 0.24
CA VAL A 398 -27.07 13.54 1.63
C VAL A 398 -26.33 14.80 2.08
N PRO A 399 -26.77 15.48 3.17
CA PRO A 399 -26.11 16.70 3.64
C PRO A 399 -24.66 16.53 4.10
N ASP A 400 -23.88 17.60 3.99
CA ASP A 400 -22.45 17.65 4.34
C ASP A 400 -22.18 17.20 5.78
N VAL A 401 -23.02 17.60 6.73
CA VAL A 401 -22.89 17.23 8.15
C VAL A 401 -22.91 15.70 8.38
N ARG A 402 -23.56 14.95 7.48
CA ARG A 402 -23.61 13.48 7.53
C ARG A 402 -22.50 12.87 6.69
N MET A 403 -22.33 13.35 5.46
CA MET A 403 -21.41 12.72 4.52
C MET A 403 -19.94 12.90 4.90
N ALA A 404 -19.55 14.08 5.39
CA ALA A 404 -18.17 14.30 5.84
C ALA A 404 -17.78 13.34 6.98
N ARG A 405 -18.68 13.04 7.91
CA ARG A 405 -18.41 12.11 9.03
C ARG A 405 -18.21 10.68 8.53
N VAL A 406 -19.03 10.22 7.59
CA VAL A 406 -18.87 8.90 6.98
C VAL A 406 -17.55 8.79 6.23
N ILE A 407 -17.21 9.79 5.41
CA ILE A 407 -15.95 9.83 4.68
C ILE A 407 -14.79 9.81 5.68
N ASP A 408 -14.83 10.62 6.73
CA ASP A 408 -13.77 10.68 7.74
C ASP A 408 -13.59 9.37 8.52
N ALA A 409 -14.70 8.74 8.91
CA ALA A 409 -14.70 7.46 9.63
C ALA A 409 -14.04 6.34 8.82
N LEU A 410 -14.23 6.34 7.49
CA LEU A 410 -13.53 5.45 6.55
C LEU A 410 -12.10 5.90 6.23
N SER A 411 -11.78 7.18 6.45
CA SER A 411 -10.51 7.75 6.00
C SER A 411 -9.37 7.62 6.99
N ARG A 412 -9.66 7.65 8.30
CA ARG A 412 -8.66 7.83 9.36
C ARG A 412 -8.83 6.85 10.51
N ARG A 413 -7.77 6.58 11.24
CA ARG A 413 -7.78 5.73 12.44
C ARG A 413 -8.04 6.57 13.69
N ILE A 414 -9.31 6.76 14.06
CA ILE A 414 -9.69 7.62 15.20
C ILE A 414 -9.32 7.05 16.57
N GLU A 415 -8.94 5.76 16.64
CA GLU A 415 -8.40 5.15 17.85
C GLU A 415 -6.99 5.67 18.22
N ASP A 416 -6.33 6.34 17.28
CA ASP A 416 -5.04 6.98 17.47
C ASP A 416 -5.25 8.50 17.57
N SER A 417 -4.61 9.15 18.54
CA SER A 417 -4.66 10.60 18.73
C SER A 417 -4.23 11.41 17.50
N THR A 418 -3.33 10.85 16.69
CA THR A 418 -2.83 11.49 15.46
C THR A 418 -3.80 11.32 14.28
N LYS A 419 -4.85 10.51 14.44
CA LYS A 419 -5.85 10.16 13.42
C LYS A 419 -5.24 9.89 12.04
N PRO A 420 -4.27 8.98 11.93
CA PRO A 420 -3.54 8.76 10.70
C PRO A 420 -4.46 8.19 9.62
N ARG A 421 -4.18 8.56 8.37
CA ARG A 421 -4.91 8.11 7.19
C ARG A 421 -4.80 6.58 7.03
N ILE A 422 -5.91 5.92 6.74
CA ILE A 422 -5.94 4.50 6.39
C ILE A 422 -5.43 4.35 4.96
N ASN A 423 -4.41 3.54 4.73
CA ASN A 423 -3.95 3.22 3.38
C ASN A 423 -4.62 1.94 2.88
N TYR A 424 -5.60 2.06 1.99
CA TYR A 424 -6.36 0.94 1.46
C TYR A 424 -5.54 0.06 0.52
N ARG A 425 -4.37 0.52 0.04
CA ARG A 425 -3.44 -0.30 -0.76
C ARG A 425 -2.99 -1.55 -0.01
N ASP A 426 -2.74 -1.40 1.29
CA ASP A 426 -2.18 -2.44 2.14
C ASP A 426 -3.24 -3.47 2.56
N LEU A 427 -4.52 -3.16 2.41
CA LEU A 427 -5.60 -4.06 2.82
C LEU A 427 -5.76 -5.20 1.81
N SER A 428 -5.63 -6.44 2.26
CA SER A 428 -5.89 -7.59 1.40
C SER A 428 -7.33 -7.62 0.87
N VAL A 429 -7.50 -8.13 -0.37
CA VAL A 429 -8.83 -8.35 -0.97
C VAL A 429 -9.69 -9.29 -0.11
N ALA A 430 -9.07 -10.27 0.55
CA ALA A 430 -9.76 -11.18 1.47
C ALA A 430 -10.35 -10.43 2.69
N HIS A 431 -9.62 -9.46 3.24
CA HIS A 431 -10.13 -8.64 4.35
C HIS A 431 -11.33 -7.80 3.93
N LEU A 432 -11.26 -7.11 2.79
CA LEU A 432 -12.43 -6.40 2.24
C LEU A 432 -13.60 -7.36 1.98
N GLY A 433 -13.32 -8.55 1.42
CA GLY A 433 -14.28 -9.64 1.24
C GLY A 433 -15.02 -10.01 2.54
N SER A 434 -14.27 -10.19 3.64
CA SER A 434 -14.87 -10.53 4.95
C SER A 434 -15.76 -9.43 5.52
N ILE A 435 -15.45 -8.15 5.26
CA ILE A 435 -16.32 -7.03 5.64
C ILE A 435 -17.64 -7.14 4.88
N TYR A 436 -17.56 -7.43 3.58
CA TYR A 436 -18.73 -7.60 2.72
C TYR A 436 -19.61 -8.78 3.13
N GLU A 437 -19.02 -9.96 3.31
CA GLU A 437 -19.75 -11.16 3.71
C GLU A 437 -20.50 -10.96 5.02
N ARG A 438 -19.85 -10.37 6.01
CA ARG A 438 -20.48 -10.05 7.30
C ARG A 438 -21.61 -9.04 7.16
N LEU A 439 -21.49 -8.05 6.27
CA LEU A 439 -22.53 -7.03 6.06
C LEU A 439 -23.80 -7.61 5.41
N LEU A 440 -23.67 -8.65 4.58
CA LEU A 440 -24.81 -9.34 3.97
C LEU A 440 -25.71 -10.05 5.00
N GLU A 441 -25.15 -10.42 6.15
CA GLU A 441 -25.92 -11.05 7.23
C GLU A 441 -26.71 -10.05 8.08
N TYR A 442 -26.55 -8.74 7.87
CA TYR A 442 -27.21 -7.71 8.66
C TYR A 442 -28.56 -7.32 8.09
N THR A 443 -29.46 -6.88 8.97
CA THR A 443 -30.76 -6.31 8.63
C THR A 443 -30.94 -4.97 9.32
N LEU A 444 -31.67 -4.06 8.69
CA LEU A 444 -32.02 -2.78 9.30
C LEU A 444 -33.26 -2.95 10.18
N VAL A 445 -33.14 -2.58 11.45
CA VAL A 445 -34.22 -2.58 12.43
C VAL A 445 -34.53 -1.14 12.78
N GLN A 446 -35.81 -0.78 12.77
CA GLN A 446 -36.29 0.54 13.17
C GLN A 446 -36.66 0.54 14.65
N GLU A 447 -36.10 1.48 15.40
CA GLU A 447 -36.49 1.79 16.76
C GLU A 447 -37.06 3.21 16.82
N THR A 448 -38.16 3.38 17.55
CA THR A 448 -38.75 4.70 17.81
C THR A 448 -38.25 5.17 19.16
N THR A 449 -37.51 6.27 19.17
CA THR A 449 -37.08 6.94 20.41
C THR A 449 -38.28 7.52 21.17
N GLU A 450 -38.12 7.80 22.46
CA GLU A 450 -39.16 8.43 23.29
C GLU A 450 -39.64 9.80 22.73
N GLU A 451 -38.79 10.48 21.95
CA GLU A 451 -39.09 11.73 21.25
C GLU A 451 -39.85 11.53 19.91
N GLY A 452 -40.25 10.29 19.58
CA GLY A 452 -40.98 9.95 18.35
C GLY A 452 -40.12 9.91 17.09
N LYS A 453 -38.79 10.06 17.21
CA LYS A 453 -37.85 9.99 16.08
C LYS A 453 -37.48 8.54 15.80
N THR A 454 -37.68 8.10 14.56
CA THR A 454 -37.26 6.78 14.08
C THR A 454 -35.75 6.78 13.85
N THR A 455 -35.04 5.87 14.51
CA THR A 455 -33.61 5.60 14.29
C THR A 455 -33.42 4.18 13.79
N LEU A 456 -32.51 3.99 12.85
CA LEU A 456 -32.17 2.66 12.35
C LEU A 456 -30.95 2.10 13.07
N LEU A 457 -31.07 0.83 13.47
CA LEU A 457 -29.98 0.00 13.95
C LEU A 457 -29.69 -1.10 12.93
N ALA A 458 -28.43 -1.27 12.57
CA ALA A 458 -27.99 -2.45 11.85
C ALA A 458 -27.76 -3.57 12.87
N ARG A 459 -28.43 -4.71 12.71
CA ARG A 459 -28.23 -5.88 13.58
C ARG A 459 -28.02 -7.14 12.72
N PRO A 460 -27.22 -8.12 13.19
CA PRO A 460 -27.15 -9.42 12.54
C PRO A 460 -28.54 -10.06 12.46
N ALA A 461 -28.85 -10.75 11.37
CA ALA A 461 -30.15 -11.36 11.13
C ALA A 461 -30.56 -12.33 12.25
N SER A 462 -29.59 -13.01 12.89
CA SER A 462 -29.80 -13.90 14.04
C SER A 462 -30.33 -13.15 15.28
N PHE A 463 -29.92 -11.90 15.50
CA PHE A 463 -30.39 -11.05 16.59
C PHE A 463 -31.69 -10.33 16.23
N ALA A 464 -31.86 -9.90 14.98
CA ALA A 464 -33.10 -9.29 14.52
C ALA A 464 -34.30 -10.23 14.69
N ARG A 465 -34.13 -11.54 14.42
CA ARG A 465 -35.17 -12.56 14.62
C ARG A 465 -35.60 -12.74 16.08
N LYS A 466 -34.69 -12.55 17.05
CA LYS A 466 -35.03 -12.62 18.49
C LYS A 466 -35.86 -11.42 18.95
N VAL A 467 -35.66 -10.25 18.35
CA VAL A 467 -36.40 -9.02 18.69
C VAL A 467 -37.74 -8.94 17.95
N SER A 468 -37.84 -9.49 16.73
CA SER A 468 -39.09 -9.49 15.94
C SER A 468 -40.11 -10.55 16.34
N GLY A 469 -39.81 -11.44 17.29
CA GLY A 469 -40.74 -12.45 17.81
C GLY A 469 -41.17 -13.54 16.81
N SER A 470 -40.53 -13.62 15.64
CA SER A 470 -40.88 -14.56 14.58
C SER A 470 -40.11 -15.87 14.73
N TYR A 471 -40.66 -16.80 15.51
CA TYR A 471 -40.29 -18.22 15.46
C TYR A 471 -41.18 -18.92 14.44
N TYR A 472 -40.59 -19.63 13.48
CA TYR A 472 -41.34 -20.56 12.64
C TYR A 472 -41.76 -21.75 13.51
N THR A 473 -43.06 -21.90 13.77
CA THR A 473 -43.63 -23.19 14.16
C THR A 473 -43.67 -24.07 12.91
N HIS A 474 -43.10 -25.27 13.05
CA HIS A 474 -42.98 -26.31 12.03
C HIS A 474 -44.30 -26.71 11.38
#